data_AF-A0A562J7P6-F1
#
_entry.id   AF-A0A562J7P6-F1
#
_cell.length_a   1.000
_cell.length_b   1.000
_cell.length_c   1.000
_cell.angle_alpha   90.00
_cell.angle_beta   90.00
_cell.angle_gamma   90.00
#
_symmetry.space_group_name_H-M   'P 1'
#
loop_
_entity.id
_entity.type
_entity.pdbx_description
1 polymer ?
#
loop_
_entity_poly.entity_id
_entity_poly.type
_entity_poly.pdbx_seq_one_letter_code
_entity_poly.pdbx_strand_id
1 'polypeptide(L)'
;MRSNHRFGAVPALLTPPASDAAYRMYPHEVIQDIEFIKRAQDLGFTLEEIKDLLAVSNGDKEFHSEEKLEFASGKIEEIEKKIRDLNEMKFLLEGLVEKCPGSGVPKSQCPILKKLSKGVN
;
A
#
# COMPACT_ATOMS: atom_id res chain seq x y z
N MET A 1 11.76 32.13 -39.33
CA MET A 1 13.20 32.21 -39.03
C MET A 1 13.42 31.76 -37.60
N ARG A 2 14.34 30.81 -37.44
CA ARG A 2 14.70 30.16 -36.17
C ARG A 2 15.34 31.17 -35.23
N SER A 3 14.98 31.14 -33.93
CA SER A 3 15.96 31.31 -32.86
C SER A 3 15.36 30.94 -31.51
N ASN A 4 15.89 29.83 -30.99
CA ASN A 4 15.66 29.21 -29.70
C ASN A 4 16.52 29.96 -28.67
N HIS A 5 15.93 30.54 -27.61
CA HIS A 5 16.70 31.04 -26.47
C HIS A 5 16.31 30.34 -25.17
N ARG A 6 17.08 29.26 -24.93
CA ARG A 6 17.69 28.85 -23.67
C ARG A 6 16.78 28.87 -22.44
N PHE A 7 16.18 27.71 -22.20
CA PHE A 7 15.80 27.23 -20.88
C PHE A 7 16.97 27.36 -19.89
N GLY A 8 16.64 27.88 -18.71
CA GLY A 8 17.53 28.04 -17.56
C GLY A 8 18.25 26.74 -17.19
N ALA A 9 19.53 26.91 -16.89
CA ALA A 9 20.43 25.84 -16.48
C ALA A 9 19.99 25.22 -15.15
N VAL A 10 19.75 23.90 -15.15
CA VAL A 10 19.84 23.07 -13.96
C VAL A 10 21.30 22.67 -13.76
N PRO A 11 21.88 22.84 -12.56
CA PRO A 11 23.28 22.53 -12.30
C PRO A 11 23.51 21.02 -12.40
N ALA A 12 24.64 20.68 -13.01
CA ALA A 12 25.10 19.34 -13.29
C ALA A 12 25.18 18.47 -12.02
N LEU A 13 24.15 17.65 -11.81
CA LEU A 13 24.24 16.47 -10.97
C LEU A 13 24.06 15.27 -11.90
N LEU A 14 25.04 14.36 -11.85
CA LEU A 14 25.02 13.03 -12.44
C LEU A 14 25.27 12.98 -13.96
N THR A 15 26.54 13.08 -14.36
CA THR A 15 27.02 12.32 -15.53
C THR A 15 27.30 10.89 -15.07
N PRO A 16 26.44 9.90 -15.35
CA PRO A 16 26.84 8.50 -15.21
C PRO A 16 27.86 8.17 -16.31
N PRO A 17 28.85 7.30 -16.04
CA PRO A 17 29.64 6.72 -17.12
C PRO A 17 28.70 5.93 -18.04
N ALA A 18 28.81 6.15 -19.34
CA ALA A 18 28.09 5.39 -20.35
C ALA A 18 28.61 3.94 -20.34
N SER A 19 27.83 3.02 -19.80
CA SER A 19 27.95 1.60 -20.11
C SER A 19 26.73 1.16 -20.92
N ASP A 20 26.99 0.83 -22.18
CA ASP A 20 26.09 0.04 -23.02
C ASP A 20 25.75 -1.25 -22.25
N ALA A 21 24.45 -1.51 -22.05
CA ALA A 21 23.91 -2.59 -21.21
C ALA A 21 24.23 -2.46 -19.69
N ALA A 22 23.90 -1.33 -19.08
CA ALA A 22 23.95 -1.13 -17.63
C ALA A 22 22.85 -1.91 -16.88
N TYR A 23 22.98 -3.23 -16.75
CA TYR A 23 22.31 -3.95 -15.67
C TYR A 23 22.83 -3.39 -14.35
N ARG A 24 21.92 -2.90 -13.50
CA ARG A 24 22.27 -2.52 -12.13
C ARG A 24 22.70 -3.79 -11.40
N MET A 25 24.01 -3.97 -11.20
CA MET A 25 24.54 -5.00 -10.33
C MET A 25 24.27 -4.58 -8.89
N TYR A 26 23.27 -5.21 -8.27
CA TYR A 26 22.98 -5.00 -6.86
C TYR A 26 23.81 -5.98 -6.02
N PRO A 27 24.49 -5.50 -4.96
CA PRO A 27 25.08 -6.36 -3.95
C PRO A 27 24.02 -7.30 -3.36
N HIS A 28 24.45 -8.48 -2.90
CA HIS A 28 23.54 -9.47 -2.31
C HIS A 28 22.77 -8.91 -1.10
N GLU A 29 23.41 -8.05 -0.29
CA GLU A 29 22.79 -7.35 0.83
C GLU A 29 21.59 -6.51 0.40
N VAL A 30 21.70 -5.78 -0.71
CA VAL A 30 20.60 -4.97 -1.24
C VAL A 30 19.43 -5.83 -1.71
N ILE A 31 19.71 -7.04 -2.22
CA ILE A 31 18.65 -7.99 -2.59
C ILE A 31 17.92 -8.47 -1.33
N GLN A 32 18.64 -8.77 -0.25
CA GLN A 32 18.05 -9.18 1.02
C GLN A 32 17.16 -8.09 1.63
N ASP A 33 17.58 -6.83 1.57
CA ASP A 33 16.79 -5.68 2.01
C ASP A 33 15.51 -5.52 1.20
N ILE A 34 15.59 -5.66 -0.14
CA ILE A 34 14.40 -5.58 -1.02
C ILE A 34 13.43 -6.71 -0.70
N GLU A 35 13.91 -7.93 -0.49
CA GLU A 35 13.06 -9.04 -0.10
C GLU A 35 12.43 -8.85 1.28
N PHE A 36 13.18 -8.29 2.23
CA PHE A 36 12.67 -7.93 3.55
C PHE A 36 11.53 -6.92 3.45
N ILE A 37 11.75 -5.84 2.71
CA ILE A 37 10.74 -4.79 2.48
C ILE A 37 9.48 -5.40 1.85
N LYS A 38 9.63 -6.24 0.83
CA LYS A 38 8.49 -6.89 0.16
C LYS A 38 7.67 -7.75 1.13
N ARG A 39 8.33 -8.61 1.91
CA ARG A 39 7.65 -9.46 2.90
C ARG A 39 6.91 -8.62 3.94
N ALA A 40 7.50 -7.52 4.40
CA ALA A 40 6.86 -6.64 5.37
C ALA A 40 5.67 -5.86 4.77
N GLN A 41 5.76 -5.44 3.51
CA GLN A 41 4.63 -4.85 2.78
C GLN A 41 3.47 -5.84 2.62
N ASP A 42 3.77 -7.09 2.30
CA ASP A 42 2.76 -8.15 2.17
C ASP A 42 2.03 -8.44 3.50
N LEU A 43 2.70 -8.22 4.62
CA LEU A 43 2.13 -8.30 5.97
C LEU A 43 1.36 -7.04 6.40
N GLY A 44 1.34 -6.00 5.56
CA GLY A 44 0.59 -4.77 5.82
C GLY A 44 1.33 -3.75 6.70
N PHE A 45 2.65 -3.88 6.85
CA PHE A 45 3.44 -2.83 7.48
C PHE A 45 3.54 -1.61 6.55
N THR A 46 3.48 -0.42 7.16
CA THR A 46 3.68 0.86 6.48
C THR A 46 5.15 1.07 6.16
N LEU A 47 5.44 1.98 5.21
CA LEU A 47 6.83 2.30 4.86
C LEU A 47 7.64 2.87 6.04
N GLU A 48 6.99 3.48 7.02
CA GLU A 48 7.66 3.99 8.22
C GLU A 48 8.05 2.83 9.14
N GLU A 49 7.10 1.93 9.46
CA GLU A 49 7.35 0.72 10.26
C GLU A 49 8.43 -0.17 9.62
N ILE A 50 8.41 -0.31 8.29
CA ILE A 50 9.41 -1.11 7.56
C ILE A 50 10.81 -0.53 7.67
N LYS A 51 10.96 0.81 7.67
CA LYS A 51 12.28 1.44 7.85
C LYS A 51 12.86 1.12 9.22
N ASP A 52 12.05 1.20 10.26
CA ASP A 52 12.47 0.86 11.61
C ASP A 52 12.87 -0.61 11.72
N LEU A 53 12.04 -1.52 11.18
CA LEU A 53 12.32 -2.96 11.18
C LEU A 53 13.56 -3.31 10.34
N LEU A 54 13.80 -2.61 9.23
CA LEU A 54 14.98 -2.80 8.38
C LEU A 54 16.27 -2.34 9.07
N ALA A 55 16.24 -1.18 9.74
CA ALA A 55 17.39 -0.70 10.52
C ALA A 55 17.78 -1.70 11.63
N VAL A 56 16.79 -2.37 12.23
CA VAL A 56 17.02 -3.44 13.21
C VAL A 56 17.59 -4.69 12.55
N SER A 57 17.07 -5.08 11.40
CA SER A 57 17.58 -6.23 10.64
C SER A 57 19.05 -6.05 10.23
N ASN A 58 19.43 -4.81 9.87
CA ASN A 58 20.79 -4.48 9.44
C ASN A 58 21.76 -4.27 10.62
N GLY A 59 21.25 -4.24 11.86
CA GLY A 59 22.06 -3.98 13.06
C GLY A 59 22.37 -2.49 13.29
N ASP A 60 21.76 -1.59 12.51
CA ASP A 60 21.89 -0.13 12.64
C ASP A 60 21.11 0.40 13.86
N LYS A 61 20.15 -0.37 14.37
CA LYS A 61 19.29 -0.05 15.51
C LYS A 61 19.12 -1.28 16.39
N GLU A 62 19.31 -1.14 17.69
CA GLU A 62 18.91 -2.19 18.63
C GLU A 62 17.41 -2.06 18.91
N PHE A 63 16.67 -3.13 18.68
CA PHE A 63 15.35 -3.32 19.28
C PHE A 63 15.47 -4.32 20.41
N HIS A 64 14.93 -3.95 21.56
CA HIS A 64 14.63 -4.94 22.58
C HIS A 64 13.55 -5.90 22.06
N SER A 65 13.57 -7.14 22.54
CA SER A 65 12.61 -8.18 22.12
C SER A 65 11.15 -7.74 22.28
N GLU A 66 10.88 -6.86 23.25
CA GLU A 66 9.58 -6.26 23.53
C GLU A 66 9.09 -5.36 22.38
N GLU A 67 9.95 -4.49 21.84
CA GLU A 67 9.56 -3.60 20.72
C GLU A 67 9.17 -4.42 19.48
N LYS A 68 9.91 -5.48 19.16
CA LYS A 68 9.57 -6.38 18.03
C LYS A 68 8.20 -7.03 18.22
N LEU A 69 7.90 -7.42 19.46
CA LEU A 69 6.62 -8.01 19.82
C LEU A 69 5.49 -6.98 19.66
N GLU A 70 5.71 -5.74 20.11
CA GLU A 70 4.75 -4.64 19.98
C GLU A 70 4.39 -4.32 18.52
N PHE A 71 5.36 -4.27 17.61
CA PHE A 71 5.09 -4.08 16.18
C PHE A 71 4.21 -5.19 15.60
N ALA A 72 4.53 -6.45 15.94
CA ALA A 72 3.77 -7.59 15.45
C ALA A 72 2.36 -7.62 16.04
N SER A 73 2.20 -7.40 17.36
CA SER A 73 0.90 -7.40 18.02
C SER A 73 0.03 -6.24 17.57
N GLY A 74 0.60 -5.03 17.42
CA GLY A 74 -0.12 -3.88 16.90
C GLY A 74 -0.63 -4.13 15.47
N LYS A 75 0.18 -4.75 14.62
CA LYS A 75 -0.26 -5.11 13.26
C LYS A 75 -1.39 -6.14 13.27
N ILE A 76 -1.34 -7.11 14.16
CA ILE A 76 -2.43 -8.08 14.35
C ILE A 76 -3.73 -7.36 14.71
N GLU A 77 -3.70 -6.43 15.68
CA GLU A 77 -4.88 -5.67 16.09
C GLU A 77 -5.48 -4.83 14.94
N GLU A 78 -4.63 -4.20 14.13
CA GLU A 78 -5.06 -3.45 12.94
C GLU A 78 -5.72 -4.37 11.90
N ILE A 79 -5.13 -5.53 11.63
CA ILE A 79 -5.68 -6.53 10.72
C ILE A 79 -7.04 -7.02 11.22
N GLU A 80 -7.14 -7.35 12.51
CA GLU A 80 -8.40 -7.79 13.11
C GLU A 80 -9.48 -6.71 13.01
N LYS A 81 -9.13 -5.45 13.24
CA LYS A 81 -10.06 -4.32 13.05
C LYS A 81 -10.55 -4.26 11.61
N LYS A 82 -9.64 -4.35 10.64
CA LYS A 82 -10.00 -4.33 9.21
C LYS A 82 -10.86 -5.52 8.82
N ILE A 83 -10.60 -6.71 9.38
CA ILE A 83 -11.44 -7.90 9.17
C ILE A 83 -12.85 -7.66 9.70
N ARG A 84 -13.00 -7.08 10.90
CA ARG A 84 -14.32 -6.73 11.46
C ARG A 84 -15.08 -5.78 10.53
N ASP A 85 -14.44 -4.69 10.11
CA ASP A 85 -15.05 -3.69 9.24
C ASP A 85 -15.46 -4.31 7.88
N LEU A 86 -14.59 -5.14 7.29
CA LEU A 86 -14.87 -5.85 6.03
C LEU A 86 -16.01 -6.86 6.17
N ASN A 87 -16.09 -7.57 7.30
CA ASN A 87 -17.19 -8.50 7.56
C ASN A 87 -18.52 -7.78 7.75
N GLU A 88 -18.54 -6.62 8.40
CA GLU A 88 -19.74 -5.80 8.52
C GLU A 88 -20.22 -5.30 7.16
N MET A 89 -19.31 -4.75 6.35
CA MET A 89 -19.62 -4.32 4.98
C MET A 89 -20.15 -5.48 4.13
N LYS A 90 -19.51 -6.65 4.23
CA LYS A 90 -19.94 -7.87 3.54
C LYS A 90 -21.36 -8.26 3.95
N PHE A 91 -21.64 -8.31 5.24
CA PHE A 91 -22.97 -8.66 5.77
C PHE A 91 -24.06 -7.70 5.24
N LEU A 92 -23.78 -6.40 5.23
CA LEU A 92 -24.69 -5.41 4.66
C LEU A 92 -24.94 -5.65 3.16
N LEU A 93 -23.90 -5.95 2.39
CA LEU A 93 -24.02 -6.25 0.97
C LEU A 93 -24.79 -7.54 0.72
N GLU A 94 -24.53 -8.61 1.48
CA GLU A 94 -25.26 -9.88 1.40
C GLU A 94 -26.77 -9.66 1.63
N GLY A 95 -27.14 -8.92 2.68
CA GLY A 95 -28.53 -8.59 2.96
C GLY A 95 -29.20 -7.71 1.89
N LEU A 96 -28.43 -6.97 1.08
CA LEU A 96 -28.95 -6.23 -0.07
C LEU A 96 -29.13 -7.13 -1.30
N VAL A 97 -28.21 -8.07 -1.51
CA VAL A 97 -28.29 -9.06 -2.59
C VAL A 97 -29.50 -9.97 -2.40
N GLU A 98 -29.75 -10.46 -1.19
CA GLU A 98 -30.92 -11.30 -0.88
C GLU A 98 -32.26 -10.61 -1.16
N LYS A 99 -32.32 -9.29 -0.95
CA LYS A 99 -33.54 -8.50 -1.16
C LYS A 99 -33.71 -8.07 -2.61
N CYS A 100 -32.68 -8.22 -3.44
CA CYS A 100 -32.72 -7.80 -4.83
C CYS A 100 -33.52 -8.83 -5.65
N PRO A 101 -34.64 -8.45 -6.30
CA PRO A 101 -35.45 -9.41 -7.06
C PRO A 101 -34.80 -9.83 -8.39
N GLY A 102 -33.62 -9.29 -8.73
CA GLY A 102 -32.91 -9.59 -9.97
C GLY A 102 -33.41 -8.77 -11.17
N SER A 103 -33.30 -9.35 -12.36
CA SER A 103 -33.64 -8.68 -13.63
C SER A 103 -35.13 -8.37 -13.75
N GLY A 104 -35.47 -7.21 -14.32
CA GLY A 104 -36.86 -6.80 -14.60
C GLY A 104 -37.44 -5.78 -13.62
N VAL A 105 -36.69 -5.39 -12.60
CA VAL A 105 -37.12 -4.39 -11.60
C VAL A 105 -36.71 -2.98 -12.03
N PRO A 106 -37.63 -2.00 -12.07
CA PRO A 106 -37.29 -0.61 -12.32
C PRO A 106 -36.28 -0.06 -11.30
N LYS A 107 -35.42 0.88 -11.70
CA LYS A 107 -34.42 1.50 -10.81
C LYS A 107 -35.03 2.08 -9.52
N SER A 108 -36.26 2.58 -9.59
CA SER A 108 -37.02 3.13 -8.46
C SER A 108 -37.41 2.08 -7.39
N GLN A 109 -37.40 0.81 -7.75
CA GLN A 109 -37.77 -0.31 -6.86
C GLN A 109 -36.57 -1.17 -6.46
N CYS A 110 -35.36 -0.85 -6.95
CA CYS A 110 -34.14 -1.57 -6.62
C CYS A 110 -33.71 -1.29 -5.16
N PRO A 111 -33.68 -2.31 -4.27
CA PRO A 111 -33.31 -2.11 -2.86
C PRO A 111 -31.86 -1.65 -2.66
N ILE A 112 -30.95 -2.10 -3.53
CA ILE A 112 -29.53 -1.69 -3.52
C ILE A 112 -29.42 -0.18 -3.75
N LEU A 113 -30.01 0.33 -4.84
CA LEU A 113 -29.97 1.75 -5.17
C LEU A 113 -30.65 2.60 -4.08
N LYS A 114 -31.78 2.14 -3.54
CA LYS A 114 -32.49 2.83 -2.45
C LYS A 114 -31.67 2.93 -1.17
N LYS A 115 -30.84 1.92 -0.86
CA LYS A 115 -29.95 1.95 0.31
C LYS A 115 -28.76 2.88 0.08
N LEU A 116 -28.18 2.87 -1.13
CA LEU A 116 -27.02 3.70 -1.48
C LEU A 116 -27.39 5.18 -1.70
N SER A 117 -28.60 5.49 -2.18
CA SER A 117 -29.04 6.87 -2.42
C SER A 117 -29.47 7.63 -1.17
N LYS A 118 -29.55 6.96 0.00
CA LYS A 118 -29.97 7.57 1.27
C LYS A 118 -28.84 8.31 2.01
N GLY A 119 -27.69 8.55 1.36
CA GLY A 119 -26.51 9.18 1.94
C GLY A 119 -26.08 10.49 1.30
N VAL A 120 -27.03 11.35 0.89
CA VAL A 120 -26.76 12.76 0.62
C VAL A 120 -27.77 13.59 1.39
N ASN A 121 -27.35 14.08 2.55
CA ASN A 121 -27.89 15.27 3.19
C ASN A 121 -26.73 16.01 3.83
#